data_AF-A0A3P2EJ03-F1
#
_entry.id   AF-A0A3P2EJ03-F1
#
_cell.length_a   1.000
_cell.length_b   1.000
_cell.length_c   1.000
_cell.angle_alpha   90.00
_cell.angle_beta   90.00
_cell.angle_gamma   90.00
#
_symmetry.space_group_name_H-M   'P 1'
#
loop_
_entity.id
_entity.type
_entity.pdbx_description
1 polymer ?
#
loop_
_entity_poly.entity_id
_entity_poly.type
_entity_poly.pdbx_seq_one_letter_code
_entity_poly.pdbx_strand_id
1 'polypeptide(L)'
;MRIALKSALMLTTRVIQIINPELHRHMQRTALIALTLAQRLELPDERQQTILRRAAARYRRAGDKRTIHSLDAIDNIHDPHQRQGVAMLEGLATFQPIVPFIRDHHFSPNHRGSREQHIVYFADAFERLLPADSHVAAWPTRAVVEQFVALHREIDPPLCDILCEVAENANFWQHLHPGHIQRLLEIVGPINTRYLDIHGLKDVCLLIAKIVDTYSSFTATHSIMVGKSPASLPAGCSCRSPPASKYR
;
A
#
# COMPACT_ATOMS: atom_id res chain seq x y z
N MET A 1 -20.83 1.18 -15.22
CA MET A 1 -20.29 0.20 -14.27
C MET A 1 -19.62 0.96 -13.12
N ARG A 2 -19.89 0.62 -11.86
CA ARG A 2 -19.24 1.22 -10.68
C ARG A 2 -18.55 0.10 -9.90
N ILE A 3 -17.25 0.23 -9.71
CA ILE A 3 -16.45 -0.77 -8.97
C ILE A 3 -16.00 -0.12 -7.67
N ALA A 4 -16.13 -0.81 -6.55
CA ALA A 4 -15.62 -0.26 -5.29
C ALA A 4 -14.09 -0.11 -5.37
N LEU A 5 -13.58 1.08 -5.01
CA LEU A 5 -12.13 1.37 -4.99
C LEU A 5 -11.38 0.35 -4.13
N LYS A 6 -11.99 -0.07 -3.02
CA LYS A 6 -11.50 -1.14 -2.17
C LYS A 6 -11.23 -2.43 -2.95
N SER A 7 -12.16 -2.86 -3.80
CA SER A 7 -12.01 -4.10 -4.57
C SER A 7 -10.86 -4.01 -5.58
N ALA A 8 -10.66 -2.84 -6.19
CA ALA A 8 -9.54 -2.58 -7.08
C ALA A 8 -8.19 -2.59 -6.32
N LEU A 9 -8.10 -1.92 -5.17
CA LEU A 9 -6.90 -1.94 -4.32
C LEU A 9 -6.58 -3.36 -3.83
N MET A 10 -7.61 -4.12 -3.46
CA MET A 10 -7.49 -5.53 -3.05
C MET A 10 -6.95 -6.43 -4.15
N LEU A 11 -7.31 -6.16 -5.40
CA LEU A 11 -6.74 -6.89 -6.54
C LEU A 11 -5.24 -6.57 -6.68
N THR A 12 -4.87 -5.30 -6.62
CA THR A 12 -3.47 -4.87 -6.70
C THR A 12 -2.63 -5.46 -5.58
N THR A 13 -3.12 -5.46 -4.33
CA THR A 13 -2.40 -6.04 -3.19
C THR A 13 -2.23 -7.54 -3.31
N ARG A 14 -3.22 -8.28 -3.84
CA ARG A 14 -3.10 -9.73 -4.12
C ARG A 14 -2.04 -10.03 -5.18
N VAL A 15 -1.93 -9.21 -6.23
CA VAL A 15 -0.87 -9.36 -7.22
C VAL A 15 0.50 -9.17 -6.57
N ILE A 16 0.66 -8.14 -5.74
CA ILE A 16 1.90 -7.88 -5.01
C ILE A 16 2.20 -9.00 -4.02
N GLN A 17 1.20 -9.58 -3.36
CA GLN A 17 1.39 -10.73 -2.48
C GLN A 17 2.06 -11.90 -3.20
N ILE A 18 1.67 -12.18 -4.45
CA ILE A 18 2.22 -13.29 -5.23
C ILE A 18 3.67 -12.99 -5.66
N ILE A 19 3.94 -11.75 -6.08
CA ILE A 19 5.21 -11.36 -6.67
C ILE A 19 6.26 -11.01 -5.61
N ASN A 20 5.84 -10.37 -4.53
CA ASN A 20 6.69 -9.91 -3.43
C ASN A 20 5.94 -10.00 -2.08
N PRO A 21 5.83 -11.21 -1.49
CA PRO A 21 5.15 -11.43 -0.21
C PRO A 21 5.70 -10.58 0.94
N GLU A 22 7.01 -10.29 0.95
CA GLU A 22 7.67 -9.46 1.96
C GLU A 22 7.17 -8.01 1.87
N LEU A 23 7.16 -7.42 0.67
CA LEU A 23 6.63 -6.09 0.43
C LEU A 23 5.15 -6.01 0.80
N HIS A 24 4.36 -7.02 0.44
CA HIS A 24 2.95 -7.06 0.79
C HIS A 24 2.74 -7.00 2.31
N ARG A 25 3.49 -7.81 3.07
CA ARG A 25 3.44 -7.84 4.54
C ARG A 25 3.83 -6.50 5.14
N HIS A 26 4.93 -5.92 4.67
CA HIS A 26 5.39 -4.59 5.10
C HIS A 26 4.28 -3.54 4.89
N MET A 27 3.68 -3.48 3.70
CA MET A 27 2.59 -2.55 3.40
C MET A 27 1.39 -2.73 4.34
N GLN A 28 1.00 -3.97 4.63
CA GLN A 28 -0.12 -4.26 5.52
C GLN A 28 0.17 -3.82 6.96
N ARG A 29 1.36 -4.17 7.50
CA ARG A 29 1.77 -3.83 8.87
C ARG A 29 1.91 -2.33 9.04
N THR A 30 2.57 -1.66 8.10
CA THR A 30 2.65 -0.20 8.09
C THR A 30 1.26 0.45 8.08
N ALA A 31 0.33 -0.05 7.25
CA ALA A 31 -1.04 0.48 7.21
C ALA A 31 -1.80 0.27 8.53
N LEU A 32 -1.66 -0.91 9.14
CA LEU A 32 -2.31 -1.21 10.42
C LEU A 32 -1.74 -0.36 11.56
N ILE A 33 -0.40 -0.28 11.68
CA ILE A 33 0.27 0.54 12.70
C ILE A 33 -0.16 2.00 12.56
N ALA A 34 -0.11 2.54 11.33
CA ALA A 34 -0.50 3.92 11.07
C ALA A 34 -1.97 4.20 11.44
N LEU A 35 -2.87 3.26 11.14
CA LEU A 35 -4.28 3.36 11.50
C LEU A 35 -4.48 3.31 13.02
N THR A 36 -3.81 2.38 13.71
CA THR A 36 -3.91 2.27 15.18
C THR A 36 -3.42 3.54 15.87
N LEU A 37 -2.30 4.12 15.41
CA LEU A 37 -1.80 5.40 15.93
C LEU A 37 -2.80 6.54 15.66
N ALA A 38 -3.37 6.60 14.45
CA ALA A 38 -4.37 7.62 14.09
C ALA A 38 -5.65 7.52 14.93
N GLN A 39 -6.12 6.29 15.20
CA GLN A 39 -7.28 6.03 16.03
C GLN A 39 -7.02 6.38 17.49
N ARG A 40 -5.83 6.04 18.02
CA ARG A 40 -5.44 6.40 19.39
C ARG A 40 -5.35 7.91 19.60
N LEU A 41 -4.97 8.64 18.54
CA LEU A 41 -4.96 10.10 18.46
C LEU A 41 -6.34 10.72 18.17
N GLU A 42 -7.40 9.91 18.06
CA GLU A 42 -8.78 10.35 17.79
C GLU A 42 -8.90 11.22 16.54
N LEU A 43 -8.09 10.94 15.51
CA LEU A 43 -8.14 11.70 14.27
C LEU A 43 -9.48 11.46 13.54
N PRO A 44 -10.08 12.49 12.92
CA PRO A 44 -11.28 12.32 12.10
C PRO A 44 -11.11 11.29 10.98
N ASP A 45 -12.20 10.62 10.60
CA ASP A 45 -12.21 9.56 9.57
C ASP A 45 -11.55 9.98 8.26
N GLU A 46 -11.69 11.24 7.84
CA GLU A 46 -11.06 11.77 6.63
C GLU A 46 -9.53 11.75 6.72
N ARG A 47 -8.97 12.06 7.89
CA ARG A 47 -7.53 11.99 8.15
C ARG A 47 -7.06 10.54 8.23
N GLN A 48 -7.84 9.66 8.86
CA GLN A 48 -7.56 8.22 8.87
C GLN A 48 -7.56 7.62 7.44
N GLN A 49 -8.51 8.01 6.59
CA GLN A 49 -8.53 7.65 5.16
C GLN A 49 -7.27 8.13 4.45
N THR A 50 -6.85 9.36 4.72
CA THR A 50 -5.64 9.93 4.13
C THR A 50 -4.40 9.14 4.54
N ILE A 51 -4.26 8.82 5.83
CA ILE A 51 -3.17 8.00 6.37
C ILE A 51 -3.14 6.61 5.72
N LEU A 52 -4.28 5.94 5.63
CA LEU A 52 -4.36 4.61 5.02
C LEU A 52 -4.03 4.63 3.53
N ARG A 53 -4.49 5.66 2.79
CA ARG A 53 -4.11 5.84 1.39
C ARG A 53 -2.61 6.08 1.26
N ARG A 54 -2.01 6.88 2.15
CA ARG A 54 -0.55 7.13 2.20
C ARG A 54 0.24 5.86 2.49
N ALA A 55 -0.17 5.06 3.46
CA ALA A 55 0.48 3.80 3.80
C ALA A 55 0.33 2.76 2.67
N ALA A 56 -0.87 2.64 2.09
CA ALA A 56 -1.13 1.71 0.99
C ALA A 56 -0.48 2.14 -0.34
N ALA A 57 -0.26 3.45 -0.56
CA ALA A 57 0.39 3.98 -1.75
C ALA A 57 1.90 3.68 -1.80
N ARG A 58 2.48 3.01 -0.80
CA ARG A 58 3.85 2.49 -0.82
C ARG A 58 3.99 1.25 -1.73
N TYR A 59 3.45 1.32 -2.96
CA TYR A 59 3.70 0.41 -4.09
C TYR A 59 5.16 0.50 -4.62
N ARG A 60 6.06 1.04 -3.80
CA ARG A 60 7.28 1.80 -4.11
C ARG A 60 8.44 0.95 -4.63
N ARG A 61 8.48 -0.32 -4.23
CA ARG A 61 9.48 -1.31 -4.70
C ARG A 61 8.97 -2.09 -5.91
N ALA A 62 7.70 -1.93 -6.27
CA ALA A 62 7.14 -2.68 -7.38
C ALA A 62 7.68 -2.25 -8.75
N GLY A 63 8.37 -1.10 -8.81
CA GLY A 63 9.05 -0.55 -10.00
C GLY A 63 10.57 -0.61 -9.94
N ASP A 64 11.14 -1.13 -8.85
CA ASP A 64 12.58 -1.21 -8.66
C ASP A 64 13.11 -2.55 -9.17
N LYS A 65 13.94 -2.51 -10.22
CA LYS A 65 14.56 -3.69 -10.85
C LYS A 65 15.79 -4.20 -10.11
N ARG A 66 16.26 -3.50 -9.08
CA ARG A 66 17.45 -3.89 -8.32
C ARG A 66 17.16 -5.12 -7.45
N THR A 67 18.09 -6.06 -7.41
CA THR A 67 18.10 -7.11 -6.38
C THR A 67 18.39 -6.44 -5.04
N ILE A 68 17.34 -6.19 -4.28
CA ILE A 68 17.43 -5.53 -2.96
C ILE A 68 17.43 -6.62 -1.89
N HIS A 69 18.52 -6.69 -1.13
CA HIS A 69 18.71 -7.70 -0.09
C HIS A 69 18.12 -7.30 1.28
N SER A 70 17.79 -6.01 1.47
CA SER A 70 17.11 -5.49 2.68
C SER A 70 16.32 -4.22 2.34
N LEU A 71 15.16 -4.03 2.99
CA LEU A 71 14.35 -2.81 2.86
C LEU A 71 15.13 -1.54 3.29
N ASP A 72 16.05 -1.66 4.26
CA ASP A 72 16.88 -0.55 4.73
C ASP A 72 17.91 -0.07 3.70
N ALA A 73 18.30 -0.93 2.76
CA ALA A 73 19.32 -0.60 1.76
C ALA A 73 18.85 0.44 0.75
N ILE A 74 17.54 0.58 0.58
CA ILE A 74 16.93 1.53 -0.34
C ILE A 74 16.15 2.63 0.37
N ASP A 75 15.67 2.45 1.59
CA ASP A 75 14.78 3.44 2.22
C ASP A 75 15.49 4.59 2.94
N ASN A 76 16.40 5.26 2.23
CA ASN A 76 17.12 6.44 2.71
C ASN A 76 16.85 7.68 1.84
N ILE A 77 17.09 8.87 2.40
CA ILE A 77 16.81 10.16 1.74
C ILE A 77 17.58 10.36 0.43
N HIS A 78 18.65 9.59 0.20
CA HIS A 78 19.48 9.67 -1.00
C HIS A 78 19.06 8.67 -2.10
N ASP A 79 18.14 7.74 -1.81
CA ASP A 79 17.70 6.76 -2.80
C ASP A 79 16.58 7.32 -3.71
N PRO A 80 16.63 7.03 -5.01
CA PRO A 80 15.65 7.53 -5.98
C PRO A 80 14.29 6.82 -5.93
N HIS A 81 14.03 5.84 -5.07
CA HIS A 81 12.79 5.03 -5.13
C HIS A 81 11.49 5.85 -5.03
N GLN A 82 11.51 7.03 -4.40
CA GLN A 82 10.38 7.97 -4.40
C GLN A 82 10.03 8.39 -5.82
N ARG A 83 11.05 8.65 -6.66
CA ARG A 83 10.89 8.98 -8.08
C ARG A 83 10.38 7.79 -8.88
N GLN A 84 10.86 6.58 -8.58
CA GLN A 84 10.40 5.35 -9.26
C GLN A 84 8.92 5.07 -8.95
N GLY A 85 8.50 5.20 -7.68
CA GLY A 85 7.10 5.06 -7.30
C GLY A 85 6.18 6.08 -7.96
N VAL A 86 6.64 7.34 -8.09
CA VAL A 86 5.91 8.37 -8.86
C VAL A 86 5.83 8.01 -10.34
N ALA A 87 6.93 7.54 -10.94
CA ALA A 87 6.98 7.12 -12.34
C ALA A 87 6.01 5.96 -12.65
N MET A 88 5.80 5.04 -11.70
CA MET A 88 4.78 3.98 -11.86
C MET A 88 3.36 4.55 -12.03
N LEU A 89 3.07 5.69 -11.41
CA LEU A 89 1.76 6.34 -11.47
C LEU A 89 1.59 7.31 -12.66
N GLU A 90 2.65 7.58 -13.42
CA GLU A 90 2.58 8.48 -14.57
C GLU A 90 1.56 8.00 -15.60
N GLY A 91 0.74 8.94 -16.07
CA GLY A 91 -0.35 8.67 -17.02
C GLY A 91 -1.60 8.03 -16.42
N LEU A 92 -1.62 7.74 -15.11
CA LEU A 92 -2.77 7.15 -14.43
C LEU A 92 -3.52 8.23 -13.63
N ALA A 93 -4.54 8.83 -14.24
CA ALA A 93 -5.27 9.97 -13.70
C ALA A 93 -5.90 9.66 -12.32
N THR A 94 -6.37 8.43 -12.15
CA THR A 94 -7.01 7.94 -10.92
C THR A 94 -6.11 8.02 -9.69
N PHE A 95 -4.79 7.92 -9.87
CA PHE A 95 -3.83 7.93 -8.78
C PHE A 95 -3.15 9.29 -8.57
N GLN A 96 -3.48 10.32 -9.35
CA GLN A 96 -2.91 11.66 -9.16
C GLN A 96 -3.07 12.22 -7.72
N PRO A 97 -4.22 12.02 -7.03
CA PRO A 97 -4.37 12.49 -5.65
C PRO A 97 -3.39 11.85 -4.66
N ILE A 98 -2.81 10.69 -4.97
CA ILE A 98 -1.85 10.00 -4.09
C ILE A 98 -0.38 10.23 -4.49
N VAL A 99 -0.11 10.83 -5.66
CA VAL A 99 1.26 11.12 -6.13
C VAL A 99 2.07 11.95 -5.13
N PRO A 100 1.55 13.05 -4.54
CA PRO A 100 2.30 13.81 -3.54
C PRO A 100 2.73 12.96 -2.34
N PHE A 101 1.92 11.96 -1.98
CA PHE A 101 2.20 11.09 -0.85
C PHE A 101 3.34 10.11 -1.10
N ILE A 102 3.54 9.70 -2.35
CA ILE A 102 4.64 8.84 -2.75
C ILE A 102 5.93 9.65 -2.88
N ARG A 103 5.81 10.86 -3.45
CA ARG A 103 6.94 11.77 -3.61
C ARG A 103 7.50 12.23 -2.27
N ASP A 104 6.65 12.66 -1.35
CA ASP A 104 7.06 13.37 -0.14
C ASP A 104 7.04 12.45 1.11
N HIS A 105 7.33 11.16 0.92
CA HIS A 105 7.18 10.14 1.98
C HIS A 105 8.38 10.02 2.93
N HIS A 106 9.56 10.50 2.53
CA HIS A 106 10.68 10.62 3.45
C HIS A 106 10.47 11.78 4.39
N PHE A 107 10.72 11.52 5.67
CA PHE A 107 10.80 12.56 6.66
C PHE A 107 12.12 13.33 6.50
N SER A 108 12.06 14.67 6.54
CA SER A 108 13.24 15.54 6.62
C SER A 108 13.22 16.23 7.99
N PRO A 109 14.30 16.14 8.79
CA PRO A 109 14.39 16.85 10.08
C PRO A 109 14.19 18.36 9.95
N ASN A 110 14.53 18.93 8.79
CA ASN A 110 14.40 20.36 8.48
C ASN A 110 13.01 20.75 7.97
N HIS A 111 12.11 19.78 7.73
CA HIS A 111 10.76 20.00 7.25
C HIS A 111 9.79 19.22 8.13
N ARG A 112 9.28 19.88 9.18
CA ARG A 112 8.23 19.35 10.06
C ARG A 112 6.95 19.17 9.24
N GLY A 113 6.79 18.00 8.63
CA GLY A 113 5.66 17.66 7.79
C GLY A 113 4.33 17.68 8.56
N SER A 114 3.26 17.36 7.85
CA SER A 114 1.95 17.13 8.46
C SER A 114 1.98 16.00 9.50
N ARG A 115 1.06 16.02 10.46
CA ARG A 115 0.93 14.96 11.48
C ARG A 115 0.71 13.58 10.84
N GLU A 116 0.00 13.51 9.73
CA GLU A 116 -0.19 12.29 8.94
C GLU A 116 1.11 11.80 8.28
N GLN A 117 2.02 12.69 7.91
CA GLN A 117 3.36 12.29 7.43
C GLN A 117 4.15 11.66 8.57
N HIS A 118 4.12 12.25 9.76
CA HIS A 118 4.79 11.69 10.94
C HIS A 118 4.24 10.30 11.28
N ILE A 119 2.92 10.13 11.34
CA ILE A 119 2.28 8.84 11.64
C ILE A 119 2.71 7.76 10.64
N VAL A 120 2.65 8.07 9.34
CA VAL A 120 3.01 7.10 8.29
C VAL A 120 4.50 6.79 8.31
N TYR A 121 5.36 7.79 8.53
CA TYR A 121 6.80 7.59 8.65
C TYR A 121 7.16 6.72 9.86
N PHE A 122 6.57 7.00 11.02
CA PHE A 122 6.77 6.21 12.24
C PHE A 122 6.32 4.77 12.05
N ALA A 123 5.13 4.57 11.48
CA ALA A 123 4.61 3.24 11.21
C ALA A 123 5.53 2.43 10.29
N ASP A 124 6.04 3.06 9.23
CA ASP A 124 6.94 2.47 8.25
C ASP A 124 8.31 2.12 8.85
N ALA A 125 8.89 3.03 9.64
CA ALA A 125 10.15 2.80 10.34
C ALA A 125 10.03 1.77 11.46
N PHE A 126 8.93 1.78 12.21
CA PHE A 126 8.68 0.82 13.28
C PHE A 126 8.49 -0.59 12.73
N GLU A 127 7.75 -0.74 11.62
CA GLU A 127 7.52 -2.04 10.98
C GLU A 127 8.82 -2.76 10.63
N ARG A 128 9.84 -2.02 10.15
CA ARG A 128 11.14 -2.60 9.77
C ARG A 128 11.95 -3.16 10.94
N LEU A 129 11.69 -2.71 12.17
CA LEU A 129 12.30 -3.27 13.37
C LEU A 129 11.65 -4.58 13.81
N LEU A 130 10.46 -4.89 13.26
CA LEU A 130 9.74 -6.08 13.63
C LEU A 130 10.27 -7.29 12.85
N PRO A 131 10.26 -8.48 13.45
CA PRO A 131 10.65 -9.69 12.74
C PRO A 131 9.75 -9.90 11.52
N ALA A 132 10.34 -10.46 10.46
CA ALA A 132 9.59 -10.88 9.28
C ALA A 132 8.59 -11.99 9.63
N ASP A 133 8.91 -12.82 10.61
CA ASP A 133 8.20 -14.06 10.91
C ASP A 133 6.89 -13.83 11.68
N SER A 134 6.02 -14.84 11.66
CA SER A 134 4.68 -14.84 12.27
C SER A 134 4.67 -14.67 13.79
N HIS A 135 5.81 -14.75 14.48
CA HIS A 135 5.85 -14.74 15.95
C HIS A 135 6.13 -13.36 16.57
N VAL A 136 5.49 -12.31 16.03
CA VAL A 136 5.63 -10.94 16.56
C VAL A 136 5.25 -10.86 18.05
N ALA A 137 4.25 -11.62 18.50
CA ALA A 137 3.80 -11.63 19.90
C ALA A 137 4.74 -12.38 20.87
N ALA A 138 5.63 -13.24 20.37
CA ALA A 138 6.64 -13.93 21.18
C ALA A 138 8.02 -13.22 21.13
N TRP A 139 8.11 -12.13 20.36
CA TRP A 139 9.31 -11.31 20.22
C TRP A 139 9.47 -10.41 21.46
N PRO A 140 10.69 -9.93 21.81
CA PRO A 140 10.88 -8.95 22.88
C PRO A 140 10.31 -7.58 22.49
N THR A 141 8.98 -7.48 22.44
CA THR A 141 8.21 -6.30 22.02
C THR A 141 8.64 -5.03 22.74
N ARG A 142 8.89 -5.13 24.05
CA ARG A 142 9.40 -4.03 24.87
C ARG A 142 10.73 -3.46 24.36
N ALA A 143 11.70 -4.33 24.09
CA ALA A 143 13.03 -3.90 23.63
C ALA A 143 12.95 -3.20 22.27
N VAL A 144 12.07 -3.67 21.38
CA VAL A 144 11.84 -3.03 20.06
C VAL A 144 11.25 -1.64 20.22
N VAL A 145 10.27 -1.47 21.10
CA VAL A 145 9.66 -0.15 21.38
C VAL A 145 10.68 0.79 21.99
N GLU A 146 11.45 0.34 22.98
CA GLU A 146 12.52 1.12 23.61
C GLU A 146 13.59 1.55 22.60
N GLN A 147 14.02 0.64 21.72
CA GLN A 147 14.95 0.94 20.63
C GLN A 147 14.37 1.98 19.66
N PHE A 148 13.11 1.81 19.24
CA PHE A 148 12.46 2.74 18.31
C PHE A 148 12.37 4.15 18.90
N VAL A 149 11.90 4.26 20.14
CA VAL A 149 11.77 5.53 20.85
C VAL A 149 13.14 6.20 21.00
N ALA A 150 14.19 5.46 21.38
CA ALA A 150 15.54 6.02 21.49
C ALA A 150 16.02 6.67 20.19
N LEU A 151 15.64 6.11 19.03
CA LEU A 151 16.05 6.61 17.71
C LEU A 151 15.16 7.75 17.17
N HIS A 152 13.87 7.78 17.52
CA HIS A 152 12.88 8.66 16.87
C HIS A 152 12.26 9.72 17.79
N ARG A 153 12.59 9.73 19.09
CA ARG A 153 11.99 10.66 20.06
C ARG A 153 12.15 12.13 19.70
N GLU A 154 13.27 12.53 19.12
CA GLU A 154 13.51 13.92 18.73
C GLU A 154 12.62 14.39 17.57
N ILE A 155 12.08 13.45 16.77
CA ILE A 155 11.26 13.75 15.60
C ILE A 155 9.84 14.16 16.02
N ASP A 156 9.20 13.35 16.86
CA ASP A 156 7.85 13.59 17.37
C ASP A 156 7.69 12.88 18.73
N PRO A 157 8.07 13.56 19.84
CA PRO A 157 7.98 12.98 21.17
C PRO A 157 6.54 12.54 21.53
N PRO A 158 5.49 13.36 21.29
CA PRO A 158 4.11 12.93 21.54
C PRO A 158 3.72 11.66 20.78
N LEU A 159 4.17 11.48 19.53
CA LEU A 159 3.87 10.26 18.78
C LEU A 159 4.60 9.02 19.32
N CYS A 160 5.81 9.18 19.87
CA CYS A 160 6.50 8.12 20.60
C CYS A 160 5.73 7.69 21.84
N ASP A 161 5.20 8.65 22.61
CA ASP A 161 4.43 8.35 23.82
C ASP A 161 3.16 7.56 23.46
N ILE A 162 2.46 7.95 22.39
CA ILE A 162 1.31 7.20 21.85
C ILE A 162 1.69 5.79 21.40
N LEU A 163 2.84 5.61 20.76
CA LEU A 163 3.32 4.28 20.37
C LEU A 163 3.57 3.40 21.60
N CYS A 164 4.16 3.95 22.67
CA CYS A 164 4.35 3.24 23.94
C CYS A 164 3.01 2.77 24.51
N GLU A 165 2.00 3.64 24.57
CA GLU A 165 0.66 3.29 25.05
C GLU A 165 0.01 2.19 24.18
N VAL A 166 0.11 2.31 22.85
CA VAL A 166 -0.41 1.29 21.93
C VAL A 166 0.28 -0.06 22.13
N ALA A 167 1.59 -0.04 22.38
CA ALA A 167 2.40 -1.23 22.59
C ALA A 167 2.11 -1.97 23.90
N GLU A 168 1.51 -1.31 24.91
CA GLU A 168 1.04 -1.97 26.13
C GLU A 168 -0.14 -2.92 25.87
N ASN A 169 -0.88 -2.70 24.78
CA ASN A 169 -2.02 -3.53 24.42
C ASN A 169 -1.58 -4.80 23.67
N ALA A 170 -1.72 -5.97 24.30
CA ALA A 170 -1.38 -7.26 23.69
C ALA A 170 -2.11 -7.52 22.35
N ASN A 171 -3.33 -7.00 22.18
CA ASN A 171 -4.09 -7.16 20.93
C ASN A 171 -3.43 -6.43 19.76
N PHE A 172 -2.74 -5.31 19.99
CA PHE A 172 -1.98 -4.63 18.93
C PHE A 172 -0.99 -5.58 18.26
N TRP A 173 -0.20 -6.30 19.06
CA TRP A 173 0.77 -7.27 18.57
C TRP A 173 0.12 -8.47 17.88
N GLN A 174 -1.01 -8.96 18.39
CA GLN A 174 -1.77 -10.04 17.75
C GLN A 174 -2.35 -9.63 16.39
N HIS A 175 -2.75 -8.36 16.24
CA HIS A 175 -3.29 -7.85 14.97
C HIS A 175 -2.22 -7.68 13.89
N LEU A 176 -0.95 -7.50 14.28
CA LEU A 176 0.19 -7.48 13.34
C LEU A 176 0.50 -8.85 12.74
N HIS A 177 -0.15 -9.92 13.23
CA HIS A 177 -0.01 -11.26 12.67
C HIS A 177 -0.56 -11.31 11.22
N PRO A 178 0.17 -11.90 10.24
CA PRO A 178 -0.26 -11.95 8.84
C PRO A 178 -1.65 -12.56 8.62
N GLY A 179 -2.05 -13.52 9.46
CA GLY A 179 -3.37 -14.16 9.39
C GLY A 179 -4.56 -13.25 9.74
N HIS A 180 -4.34 -12.15 10.46
CA HIS A 180 -5.41 -11.26 10.93
C HIS A 180 -5.44 -9.92 10.18
N ILE A 181 -4.28 -9.45 9.72
CA ILE A 181 -4.10 -8.09 9.25
C ILE A 181 -4.96 -7.74 8.03
N GLN A 182 -5.05 -8.66 7.06
CA GLN A 182 -5.78 -8.43 5.82
C GLN A 182 -7.28 -8.23 6.09
N ARG A 183 -7.87 -9.10 6.91
CA ARG A 183 -9.28 -9.01 7.29
C ARG A 183 -9.55 -7.75 8.12
N LEU A 184 -8.63 -7.36 9.01
CA LEU A 184 -8.76 -6.15 9.82
C LEU A 184 -8.73 -4.88 8.95
N LEU A 185 -7.81 -4.78 8.00
CA LEU A 185 -7.78 -3.64 7.08
C LEU A 185 -9.05 -3.57 6.20
N GLU A 186 -9.64 -4.72 5.86
CA GLU A 186 -10.92 -4.77 5.15
C GLU A 186 -12.11 -4.34 6.01
N ILE A 187 -12.13 -4.65 7.30
CA ILE A 187 -13.24 -4.33 8.20
C ILE A 187 -13.14 -2.87 8.69
N VAL A 188 -11.96 -2.46 9.12
CA VAL A 188 -11.71 -1.19 9.82
C VAL A 188 -11.40 -0.05 8.84
N GLY A 189 -11.06 -0.37 7.58
CA GLY A 189 -10.69 0.63 6.58
C GLY A 189 -11.86 1.56 6.16
N PRO A 190 -11.75 2.89 6.34
CA PRO A 190 -12.75 3.89 5.94
C PRO A 190 -12.86 4.11 4.42
N ILE A 191 -12.38 3.17 3.60
CA ILE A 191 -12.35 3.26 2.12
C ILE A 191 -13.65 2.70 1.49
N ASN A 192 -14.56 2.18 2.30
CA ASN A 192 -15.75 1.43 1.85
C ASN A 192 -16.76 2.24 1.01
N THR A 193 -16.64 3.58 0.94
CA THR A 193 -17.63 4.45 0.28
C THR A 193 -17.19 5.02 -1.08
N ARG A 194 -15.98 4.69 -1.56
CA ARG A 194 -15.44 5.21 -2.82
C ARG A 194 -15.60 4.23 -3.97
N TYR A 195 -16.02 4.73 -5.13
CA TYR A 195 -16.22 3.94 -6.35
C TYR A 195 -15.39 4.50 -7.51
N LEU A 196 -14.93 3.59 -8.37
CA LEU A 196 -14.26 3.83 -9.64
C LEU A 196 -15.24 3.65 -10.79
N ASP A 197 -15.08 4.47 -11.83
CA ASP A 197 -15.69 4.27 -13.13
C ASP A 197 -14.81 3.36 -14.01
N ILE A 198 -15.16 3.23 -15.29
CA ILE A 198 -14.42 2.39 -16.24
C ILE A 198 -13.01 2.91 -16.51
N HIS A 199 -12.79 4.22 -16.46
CA HIS A 199 -11.47 4.82 -16.61
C HIS A 199 -10.60 4.53 -15.38
N GLY A 200 -11.19 4.60 -14.20
CA GLY A 200 -10.54 4.21 -12.95
C GLY A 200 -10.13 2.74 -12.90
N LEU A 201 -10.99 1.85 -13.40
CA LEU A 201 -10.61 0.44 -13.55
C LEU A 201 -9.44 0.26 -14.53
N LYS A 202 -9.48 0.94 -15.68
CA LYS A 202 -8.39 0.90 -16.67
C LYS A 202 -7.06 1.31 -16.04
N ASP A 203 -7.05 2.39 -15.26
CA ASP A 203 -5.84 2.87 -14.58
C ASP A 203 -5.30 1.83 -13.58
N VAL A 204 -6.17 1.15 -12.84
CA VAL A 204 -5.78 0.05 -11.92
C VAL A 204 -5.16 -1.10 -12.69
N CYS A 205 -5.76 -1.52 -13.81
CA CYS A 205 -5.22 -2.59 -14.65
C CYS A 205 -3.85 -2.22 -15.22
N LEU A 206 -3.67 -0.97 -15.66
CA LEU A 206 -2.38 -0.46 -16.15
C LEU A 206 -1.32 -0.42 -15.04
N LEU A 207 -1.70 -0.05 -13.81
CA LEU A 207 -0.79 -0.12 -12.66
C LEU A 207 -0.34 -1.56 -12.40
N ILE A 208 -1.27 -2.52 -12.40
CA ILE A 208 -0.96 -3.95 -12.22
C ILE A 208 -0.01 -4.43 -13.32
N ALA A 209 -0.24 -4.06 -14.59
CA ALA A 209 0.65 -4.42 -15.68
C ALA A 209 2.07 -3.86 -15.45
N LYS A 210 2.20 -2.57 -15.10
CA LYS A 210 3.50 -1.95 -14.77
C LYS A 210 4.22 -2.68 -13.62
N ILE A 211 3.48 -3.11 -12.59
CA ILE A 211 4.03 -3.90 -11.47
C ILE A 211 4.56 -5.25 -11.96
N VAL A 212 3.75 -6.03 -12.68
CA VAL A 212 4.13 -7.34 -13.20
C VAL A 212 5.35 -7.25 -14.12
N ASP A 213 5.36 -6.26 -15.02
CA ASP A 213 6.42 -6.05 -16.01
C ASP A 213 7.75 -5.62 -15.36
N THR A 214 7.73 -5.09 -14.14
CA THR A 214 8.96 -4.80 -13.40
C THR A 214 9.61 -6.07 -12.87
N TYR A 215 8.83 -7.02 -12.36
CA TYR A 215 9.34 -8.24 -11.73
C TYR A 215 9.57 -9.41 -12.70
N SER A 216 9.14 -9.29 -13.95
CA SER A 216 9.37 -10.30 -14.98
C SER A 216 9.62 -9.63 -16.34
N SER A 217 10.87 -9.72 -16.80
CA SER A 217 11.28 -9.24 -18.13
C SER A 217 10.64 -10.05 -19.27
N PHE A 218 10.24 -11.31 -19.00
CA PHE A 218 9.55 -12.17 -19.95
C PHE A 218 8.10 -11.73 -20.22
N THR A 219 7.42 -11.14 -19.23
CA THR A 219 6.01 -10.72 -19.34
C THR A 219 5.83 -9.33 -19.93
N ALA A 220 6.81 -8.42 -19.87
CA ALA A 220 6.69 -7.10 -20.51
C ALA A 220 6.44 -7.21 -22.03
N THR A 221 7.11 -8.14 -22.70
CA THR A 221 6.90 -8.42 -24.12
C THR A 221 5.57 -9.15 -24.36
N HIS A 222 5.16 -10.04 -23.44
CA HIS A 222 3.95 -10.86 -23.57
C HIS A 222 2.65 -10.09 -23.24
N SER A 223 2.62 -9.27 -22.19
CA SER A 223 1.51 -8.39 -21.80
C SER A 223 1.16 -7.41 -22.93
N ILE A 224 2.18 -6.86 -23.59
CA ILE A 224 2.02 -6.02 -24.78
C ILE A 224 1.50 -6.85 -25.96
N MET A 225 1.98 -8.09 -26.18
CA MET A 225 1.53 -8.95 -27.29
C MET A 225 0.07 -9.40 -27.14
N VAL A 226 -0.33 -9.78 -25.93
CA VAL A 226 -1.72 -10.18 -25.62
C VAL A 226 -2.65 -8.98 -25.63
N GLY A 227 -2.23 -7.83 -25.08
CA GLY A 227 -3.01 -6.58 -25.12
C GLY A 227 -3.11 -5.94 -26.51
N LYS A 228 -2.10 -6.11 -27.37
CA LYS A 228 -2.13 -5.73 -28.80
C LYS A 228 -2.92 -6.69 -29.68
N SER A 229 -3.48 -7.76 -29.11
CA SER A 229 -4.36 -8.67 -29.83
C SER A 229 -5.85 -8.35 -29.61
N PRO A 230 -6.41 -7.30 -30.23
CA PRO A 230 -7.83 -7.27 -30.55
C PRO A 230 -8.15 -7.56 -32.03
N ALA A 231 -7.25 -8.19 -32.81
CA ALA A 231 -7.45 -8.30 -34.26
C ALA A 231 -7.00 -9.63 -34.93
N SER A 232 -7.16 -10.78 -34.28
CA SER A 232 -7.10 -12.07 -34.98
C SER A 232 -7.97 -13.15 -34.34
N LEU A 233 -9.16 -12.78 -33.85
CA LEU A 233 -10.24 -13.75 -33.79
C LEU A 233 -10.79 -13.88 -35.22
N PRO A 234 -10.86 -15.10 -35.81
CA PRO A 234 -11.52 -15.28 -37.09
C PRO A 234 -12.95 -14.77 -36.98
N ALA A 235 -13.40 -14.06 -38.00
CA ALA A 235 -14.69 -13.37 -38.09
C ALA A 235 -15.91 -14.32 -38.13
N GLY A 236 -16.02 -15.26 -37.17
CA GLY A 236 -17.05 -16.29 -37.11
C GLY A 236 -17.78 -16.40 -35.77
N CYS A 237 -17.29 -15.82 -34.67
CA CYS A 237 -18.00 -15.86 -33.38
C CYS A 237 -18.92 -14.66 -33.22
N SER A 238 -20.13 -14.80 -33.73
CA SER A 238 -21.28 -13.94 -33.44
C SER A 238 -21.66 -14.04 -31.96
N CYS A 239 -21.20 -13.09 -31.14
CA CYS A 239 -21.82 -12.81 -29.84
C CYS A 239 -23.16 -12.11 -30.10
N ARG A 240 -24.23 -12.90 -30.31
CA ARG A 240 -25.60 -12.35 -30.39
C ARG A 240 -25.99 -11.77 -29.04
N SER A 241 -26.35 -10.50 -29.02
CA SER A 241 -27.18 -9.92 -27.96
C SER A 241 -28.52 -10.68 -27.91
N PRO A 242 -29.07 -11.02 -26.74
CA PRO A 242 -30.38 -11.65 -26.67
C PRO A 242 -31.44 -10.67 -27.20
N PRO A 243 -32.46 -11.14 -27.94
CA PRO A 243 -33.51 -10.27 -28.44
C PRO A 243 -34.31 -9.68 -27.27
N ALA A 244 -34.59 -8.39 -27.35
CA ALA A 244 -35.52 -7.72 -26.45
C ALA A 244 -36.89 -8.41 -26.54
N SER A 245 -37.34 -9.04 -25.45
CA SER A 245 -38.72 -9.53 -25.36
C SER A 245 -39.66 -8.33 -25.38
N LYS A 246 -40.39 -8.17 -26.48
CA LYS A 246 -41.65 -7.43 -26.46
C LYS A 246 -42.63 -8.24 -25.60
N TYR A 247 -42.86 -7.80 -24.36
CA TYR A 247 -44.12 -8.09 -23.70
C TYR A 247 -45.11 -6.98 -24.08
N ARG A 248 -46.28 -7.43 -24.53
CA ARG A 248 -47.48 -6.65 -24.86
C ARG A 248 -47.94 -5.79 -23.70
#